data_AF-A0AAD4M3K4-F1
#
_entry.id   AF-A0AAD4M3K4-F1
#
_cell.length_a   1.000
_cell.length_b   1.000
_cell.length_c   1.000
_cell.angle_alpha   90.00
_cell.angle_beta   90.00
_cell.angle_gamma   90.00
#
_symmetry.space_group_name_H-M   'P 1'
#
loop_
_entity.id
_entity.type
_entity.pdbx_description
1 polymer ?
#
loop_
_entity_poly.entity_id
_entity_poly.type
_entity_poly.pdbx_seq_one_letter_code
_entity_poly.pdbx_strand_id
1 'polypeptide(L)'
;MAIPTFMDFVDTRRRAGRSMHVQHGVNMPVSPADVIVNGFIARTFSPEDADRYFMHLLGTPPGQDLLRYHGMLLQRDRWYITCNSHFVRPSLRCVSTQNVLPLLDYHIGIGQGTVLPQRRWIPFDDFENGGPIEGCRLQLPVFFVNRGGGVGFSLPDILQRRDLDLYDANKMVPLVDRVKARLHVDWPDYRPWKCRIFRQDETYARNSISLSHFMRLVGKSVAKFFKECAPDRFTSITQWRIGTGGITQDHVKIIGVIHVSTHNWMPIIQLTHYVF
;
A
#
# COMPACT_ATOMS: atom_id res chain seq x y z
N MET A 1 21.88 -52.09 -13.90
CA MET A 1 21.05 -52.36 -15.09
C MET A 1 19.88 -53.23 -14.66
N ALA A 2 18.67 -52.68 -14.73
CA ALA A 2 17.37 -53.33 -14.94
C ALA A 2 16.30 -52.49 -14.21
N ILE A 3 15.63 -51.67 -15.02
CA ILE A 3 14.51 -50.79 -14.68
C ILE A 3 13.23 -51.62 -14.83
N PRO A 4 12.23 -51.51 -13.94
CA PRO A 4 10.87 -51.86 -14.27
C PRO A 4 10.10 -50.61 -14.72
N THR A 5 9.62 -50.67 -15.96
CA THR A 5 8.79 -49.68 -16.63
C THR A 5 7.30 -50.05 -16.50
N PHE A 6 6.48 -49.01 -16.38
CA PHE A 6 5.08 -48.89 -16.87
C PHE A 6 3.95 -49.68 -16.19
N MET A 7 3.03 -48.97 -15.54
CA MET A 7 1.62 -48.98 -15.95
C MET A 7 0.89 -47.70 -15.52
N ASP A 8 0.13 -47.17 -16.46
CA ASP A 8 -0.71 -45.99 -16.41
C ASP A 8 -1.81 -46.09 -15.35
N PHE A 9 -2.06 -44.98 -14.64
CA PHE A 9 -3.35 -44.74 -13.99
C PHE A 9 -3.87 -43.36 -14.38
N VAL A 10 -4.73 -43.37 -15.39
CA VAL A 10 -5.61 -42.27 -15.76
C VAL A 10 -6.73 -42.23 -14.72
N ASP A 11 -6.68 -41.30 -13.76
CA ASP A 11 -7.85 -40.97 -12.90
C ASP A 11 -8.50 -39.67 -13.41
N THR A 12 -9.49 -39.86 -14.29
CA THR A 12 -10.39 -38.84 -14.81
C THR A 12 -11.43 -38.45 -13.75
N ARG A 13 -11.04 -37.64 -12.76
CA ARG A 13 -12.02 -36.97 -11.90
C ARG A 13 -12.55 -35.70 -12.55
N ARG A 14 -13.58 -35.87 -13.38
CA ARG A 14 -14.63 -34.87 -13.62
C ARG A 14 -15.25 -34.46 -12.28
N ARG A 15 -14.79 -33.36 -11.68
CA ARG A 15 -15.57 -32.66 -10.65
C ARG A 15 -16.55 -31.72 -11.36
N ALA A 16 -17.83 -32.05 -11.25
CA ALA A 16 -18.93 -31.19 -11.62
C ALA A 16 -18.75 -29.81 -10.98
N GLY A 17 -18.72 -28.78 -11.83
CA GLY A 17 -18.73 -27.38 -11.42
C GLY A 17 -20.04 -27.08 -10.71
N ARG A 18 -20.01 -27.12 -9.38
CA ARG A 18 -21.07 -26.53 -8.56
C ARG A 18 -20.87 -25.02 -8.64
N SER A 19 -21.63 -24.38 -9.53
CA SER A 19 -21.71 -22.93 -9.64
C SER A 19 -22.06 -22.37 -8.25
N MET A 20 -21.05 -21.81 -7.57
CA MET A 20 -21.31 -21.04 -6.36
C MET A 20 -22.02 -19.78 -6.82
N HIS A 21 -23.33 -19.78 -6.62
CA HIS A 21 -24.15 -18.59 -6.74
C HIS A 21 -23.54 -17.57 -5.76
N VAL A 22 -22.80 -16.59 -6.29
CA VAL A 22 -22.30 -15.46 -5.53
C VAL A 22 -23.55 -14.68 -5.10
N GLN A 23 -24.06 -15.01 -3.91
CA GLN A 23 -25.12 -14.26 -3.27
C GLN A 23 -24.65 -12.80 -3.27
N HIS A 24 -25.39 -11.96 -4.00
CA HIS A 24 -25.18 -10.51 -3.95
C HIS A 24 -25.43 -10.11 -2.51
N GLY A 25 -24.33 -9.87 -1.80
CA GLY A 25 -24.34 -9.58 -0.38
C GLY A 25 -25.32 -8.47 -0.09
N VAL A 26 -26.14 -8.67 0.93
CA VAL A 26 -26.96 -7.62 1.52
C VAL A 26 -26.05 -6.41 1.73
N ASN A 27 -26.37 -5.27 1.12
CA ASN A 27 -25.66 -4.01 1.32
C ASN A 27 -25.85 -3.60 2.78
N MET A 28 -25.03 -4.16 3.67
CA MET A 28 -24.95 -3.69 5.05
C MET A 28 -24.55 -2.21 4.99
N PRO A 29 -25.22 -1.32 5.73
CA PRO A 29 -24.80 0.06 5.83
C PRO A 29 -23.41 0.06 6.47
N VAL A 30 -22.39 0.33 5.65
CA VAL A 30 -21.02 0.37 6.14
C VAL A 30 -20.79 1.74 6.77
N SER A 31 -20.34 1.73 8.03
CA SER A 31 -20.10 2.97 8.77
C SER A 31 -18.89 3.67 8.17
N PRO A 32 -18.91 4.99 7.98
CA PRO A 32 -17.71 5.74 7.62
C PRO A 32 -16.52 5.48 8.56
N ALA A 33 -16.78 5.14 9.84
CA ALA A 33 -15.75 4.76 10.80
C ALA A 33 -14.97 3.51 10.40
N ASP A 34 -15.54 2.66 9.53
CA ASP A 34 -14.91 1.43 9.08
C ASP A 34 -13.68 1.69 8.20
N VAL A 35 -13.49 2.89 7.62
CA VAL A 35 -12.24 3.21 6.93
C VAL A 35 -11.05 3.26 7.89
N ILE A 36 -11.29 3.71 9.12
CA ILE A 36 -10.28 3.89 10.18
C ILE A 36 -9.99 2.55 10.88
N VAL A 37 -10.76 1.50 10.61
CA VAL A 37 -10.58 0.17 11.22
C VAL A 37 -10.24 -0.90 10.19
N ASN A 38 -10.89 -0.88 9.02
CA ASN A 38 -10.83 -1.94 8.02
C ASN A 38 -10.11 -1.53 6.74
N GLY A 39 -9.58 -0.30 6.68
CA GLY A 39 -8.71 0.18 5.61
C GLY A 39 -7.28 -0.36 5.71
N PHE A 40 -6.57 -0.43 4.57
CA PHE A 40 -5.14 -0.79 4.58
C PHE A 40 -4.29 0.20 5.37
N ILE A 41 -4.63 1.49 5.34
CA ILE A 41 -3.88 2.53 6.04
C ILE A 41 -4.08 2.39 7.54
N ALA A 42 -5.32 2.16 7.98
CA ALA A 42 -5.66 1.85 9.36
C ALA A 42 -4.91 0.64 9.92
N ARG A 43 -4.86 -0.45 9.15
CA ARG A 43 -4.09 -1.65 9.55
C ARG A 43 -2.58 -1.46 9.46
N THR A 44 -2.11 -0.48 8.69
CA THR A 44 -0.70 -0.13 8.63
C THR A 44 -0.30 0.72 9.82
N PHE A 45 -1.03 1.78 10.17
CA PHE A 45 -0.60 2.77 11.18
C PHE A 45 -1.26 2.66 12.56
N SER A 46 -2.26 1.81 12.77
CA SER A 46 -3.28 1.88 13.83
C SER A 46 -4.45 2.82 13.48
N PRO A 47 -5.65 2.58 14.03
CA PRO A 47 -6.80 3.46 13.84
C PRO A 47 -6.51 4.93 14.20
N GLU A 48 -5.86 5.17 15.34
CA GLU A 48 -5.63 6.53 15.86
C GLU A 48 -4.64 7.33 14.99
N ASP A 49 -3.58 6.67 14.50
CA ASP A 49 -2.63 7.32 13.60
C ASP A 49 -3.18 7.45 12.17
N ALA A 50 -4.05 6.54 11.73
CA ALA A 50 -4.73 6.64 10.44
C ALA A 50 -5.74 7.80 10.43
N ASP A 51 -6.49 7.99 11.50
CA ASP A 51 -7.36 9.16 11.67
C ASP A 51 -6.55 10.46 11.58
N ARG A 52 -5.47 10.58 12.37
CA ARG A 52 -4.55 11.74 12.31
C ARG A 52 -3.94 11.94 10.91
N TYR A 53 -3.57 10.84 10.24
CA TYR A 53 -3.08 10.88 8.87
C TYR A 53 -4.13 11.44 7.90
N PHE A 54 -5.36 10.94 7.95
CA PHE A 54 -6.44 11.40 7.08
C PHE A 54 -6.82 12.85 7.36
N MET A 55 -6.88 13.27 8.63
CA MET A 55 -7.12 14.67 8.98
C MET A 55 -6.06 15.59 8.35
N HIS A 56 -4.78 15.20 8.43
CA HIS A 56 -3.70 15.98 7.83
C HIS A 56 -3.75 15.95 6.28
N LEU A 57 -4.04 14.79 5.69
CA LEU A 57 -4.17 14.63 4.23
C LEU A 57 -5.29 15.50 3.65
N LEU A 58 -6.41 15.62 4.36
CA LEU A 58 -7.61 16.31 3.91
C LEU A 58 -7.68 17.78 4.35
N GLY A 59 -6.74 18.21 5.19
CA GLY A 59 -6.72 19.56 5.75
C GLY A 59 -7.89 19.80 6.70
N THR A 60 -8.27 18.79 7.48
CA THR A 60 -9.32 18.91 8.49
C THR A 60 -8.89 19.90 9.57
N PRO A 61 -9.71 20.92 9.90
CA PRO A 61 -9.35 21.88 10.93
C PRO A 61 -9.16 21.22 12.32
N PRO A 62 -8.25 21.74 13.16
CA PRO A 62 -8.08 21.23 14.53
C PRO A 62 -9.40 21.23 15.31
N GLY A 63 -9.66 20.15 16.06
CA GLY A 63 -10.88 19.99 16.87
C GLY A 63 -12.14 19.56 16.09
N GLN A 64 -12.05 19.38 14.78
CA GLN A 64 -13.13 18.79 13.98
C GLN A 64 -13.00 17.27 13.90
N ASP A 65 -14.13 16.58 13.85
CA ASP A 65 -14.19 15.14 13.61
C ASP A 65 -14.10 14.85 12.11
N LEU A 66 -13.19 13.96 11.72
CA LEU A 66 -12.90 13.61 10.33
C LEU A 66 -14.17 13.16 9.57
N LEU A 67 -14.97 12.28 10.18
CA LEU A 67 -16.13 11.64 9.55
C LEU A 67 -17.33 12.59 9.45
N ARG A 68 -17.45 13.54 10.39
CA ARG A 68 -18.47 14.60 10.32
C ARG A 68 -18.10 15.69 9.32
N TYR A 69 -16.82 16.03 9.24
CA TYR A 69 -16.35 17.12 8.37
C TYR A 69 -16.23 16.68 6.91
N HIS A 70 -15.75 15.45 6.67
CA HIS A 70 -15.63 14.86 5.34
C HIS A 70 -16.65 13.74 5.16
N GLY A 71 -17.55 13.87 4.19
CA GLY A 71 -18.37 12.74 3.77
C GLY A 71 -17.50 11.66 3.12
N MET A 72 -17.77 10.41 3.47
CA MET A 72 -17.09 9.24 2.92
C MET A 72 -18.09 8.28 2.31
N LEU A 73 -17.69 7.62 1.23
CA LEU A 73 -18.49 6.65 0.49
C LEU A 73 -17.69 5.37 0.29
N LEU A 74 -18.23 4.23 0.74
CA LEU A 74 -17.73 2.93 0.34
C LEU A 74 -18.44 2.46 -0.93
N GLN A 75 -17.67 2.12 -1.96
CA GLN A 75 -18.20 1.52 -3.18
C GLN A 75 -17.25 0.44 -3.70
N ARG A 76 -17.71 -0.81 -3.78
CA ARG A 76 -16.91 -1.96 -4.28
C ARG A 76 -15.54 -2.06 -3.59
N ASP A 77 -15.56 -2.13 -2.27
CA ASP A 77 -14.36 -2.23 -1.41
C ASP A 77 -13.39 -1.05 -1.49
N ARG A 78 -13.86 0.12 -1.95
CA ARG A 78 -13.08 1.35 -2.07
C ARG A 78 -13.72 2.49 -1.31
N TRP A 79 -12.94 3.13 -0.47
CA TRP A 79 -13.34 4.32 0.27
C TRP A 79 -13.02 5.57 -0.52
N TYR A 80 -14.04 6.40 -0.73
CA TYR A 80 -13.97 7.65 -1.46
C TYR A 80 -14.36 8.81 -0.56
N ILE A 81 -13.89 10.01 -0.88
CA ILE A 81 -14.32 11.25 -0.21
C ILE A 81 -15.35 11.95 -1.08
N THR A 82 -16.50 12.32 -0.51
CA THR A 82 -17.64 12.90 -1.24
C THR A 82 -17.81 14.40 -1.06
N CYS A 83 -17.14 15.04 -0.09
CA CYS A 83 -17.40 16.44 0.28
C CYS A 83 -16.15 17.33 0.27
N ASN A 84 -16.31 18.56 -0.23
CA ASN A 84 -15.54 19.78 0.07
C ASN A 84 -14.01 19.65 0.26
N SER A 85 -13.34 18.86 -0.56
CA SER A 85 -11.88 18.89 -0.60
C SER A 85 -11.39 19.99 -1.57
N HIS A 86 -11.68 21.26 -1.31
CA HIS A 86 -10.96 22.37 -1.99
C HIS A 86 -9.44 22.22 -1.81
N PHE A 87 -9.03 21.51 -0.76
CA PHE A 87 -7.65 21.16 -0.41
C PHE A 87 -7.13 19.88 -1.09
N VAL A 88 -7.87 19.23 -1.99
CA VAL A 88 -7.33 18.15 -2.84
C VAL A 88 -7.37 18.63 -4.29
N ARG A 89 -6.53 19.62 -4.62
CA ARG A 89 -6.20 19.95 -6.03
C ARG A 89 -5.80 18.66 -6.76
N PRO A 90 -6.56 18.23 -7.78
CA PRO A 90 -6.06 17.25 -8.73
C PRO A 90 -4.81 17.85 -9.35
N SER A 91 -3.67 17.19 -9.23
CA SER A 91 -2.38 17.68 -9.71
C SER A 91 -2.25 17.70 -11.25
N LEU A 92 -3.36 17.79 -11.98
CA LEU A 92 -3.39 17.74 -13.45
C LEU A 92 -4.28 18.86 -14.01
N ARG A 93 -3.63 19.90 -14.53
CA ARG A 93 -4.24 20.85 -15.46
C ARG A 93 -4.34 20.19 -16.85
N CYS A 94 -5.19 19.21 -17.01
CA CYS A 94 -5.70 18.81 -18.33
C CYS A 94 -6.76 17.73 -18.16
N VAL A 95 -7.83 17.84 -18.94
CA VAL A 95 -8.97 16.94 -19.10
C VAL A 95 -10.18 17.25 -18.21
N SER A 96 -11.32 17.40 -18.91
CA SER A 96 -12.69 17.59 -18.44
C SER A 96 -13.02 16.74 -17.22
N THR A 97 -13.50 17.41 -16.18
CA THR A 97 -13.85 16.89 -14.86
C THR A 97 -15.13 16.07 -14.93
N GLN A 98 -15.01 14.79 -15.30
CA GLN A 98 -15.90 13.81 -14.68
C GLN A 98 -15.61 13.83 -13.18
N ASN A 99 -16.64 13.85 -12.35
CA ASN A 99 -16.56 13.90 -10.88
C ASN A 99 -15.92 12.62 -10.33
N VAL A 100 -14.62 12.45 -10.52
CA VAL A 100 -13.86 11.33 -9.98
C VAL A 100 -13.63 11.63 -8.51
N LEU A 101 -14.38 10.93 -7.64
CA LEU A 101 -14.18 11.03 -6.20
C LEU A 101 -12.75 10.58 -5.85
N PRO A 102 -12.02 11.34 -5.02
CA PRO A 102 -10.70 10.94 -4.55
C PRO A 102 -10.78 9.61 -3.79
N LEU A 103 -9.99 8.63 -4.24
CA LEU A 103 -9.81 7.35 -3.56
C LEU A 103 -8.94 7.55 -2.31
N LEU A 104 -9.45 7.15 -1.17
CA LEU A 104 -8.80 7.31 0.13
C LEU A 104 -8.10 6.01 0.58
N ASP A 105 -8.82 4.89 0.55
CA ASP A 105 -8.31 3.60 0.97
C ASP A 105 -9.09 2.44 0.32
N TYR A 106 -8.59 1.22 0.46
CA TYR A 106 -9.30 -0.01 0.14
C TYR A 106 -9.72 -0.74 1.40
N HIS A 107 -10.91 -1.32 1.37
CA HIS A 107 -11.36 -2.25 2.39
C HIS A 107 -10.55 -3.55 2.29
N ILE A 108 -10.07 -4.06 3.43
CA ILE A 108 -9.31 -5.32 3.46
C ILE A 108 -10.28 -6.49 3.38
N GLY A 109 -10.14 -7.29 2.33
CA GLY A 109 -10.90 -8.53 2.19
C GLY A 109 -10.52 -9.55 3.26
N ILE A 110 -11.51 -10.29 3.76
CA ILE A 110 -11.27 -11.47 4.59
C ILE A 110 -10.43 -12.48 3.78
N GLY A 111 -9.45 -13.14 4.41
CA GLY A 111 -8.64 -14.18 3.77
C GLY A 111 -7.37 -13.69 3.07
N GLN A 112 -7.05 -12.39 3.08
CA GLN A 112 -5.91 -11.85 2.31
C GLN A 112 -4.56 -11.84 3.05
N GLY A 113 -4.51 -12.41 4.26
CA GLY A 113 -3.32 -12.42 5.12
C GLY A 113 -3.13 -11.13 5.92
N THR A 114 -2.00 -11.02 6.64
CA THR A 114 -1.78 -9.94 7.62
C THR A 114 -1.19 -8.70 6.97
N VAL A 115 -1.82 -7.54 7.17
CA VAL A 115 -1.19 -6.25 6.83
C VAL A 115 -0.13 -5.95 7.87
N LEU A 116 1.08 -5.64 7.42
CA LEU A 116 2.23 -5.34 8.28
C LEU A 116 1.96 -4.04 9.06
N PRO A 117 1.86 -4.10 10.41
CA PRO A 117 1.77 -2.89 11.21
C PRO A 117 3.13 -2.17 11.20
N GLN A 118 3.09 -0.85 11.07
CA GLN A 118 4.24 0.05 11.03
C GLN A 118 3.90 1.30 11.83
N ARG A 119 4.85 1.87 12.59
CA ARG A 119 4.62 3.18 13.18
C ARG A 119 4.75 4.21 12.08
N ARG A 120 3.79 5.13 11.97
CA ARG A 120 3.85 6.19 10.97
C ARG A 120 5.12 7.02 11.20
N TRP A 121 5.95 7.16 10.17
CA TRP A 121 7.11 8.03 10.25
C TRP A 121 6.67 9.48 10.34
N ILE A 122 7.19 10.19 11.35
CA ILE A 122 6.95 11.61 11.60
C ILE A 122 8.34 12.27 11.66
N PRO A 123 8.59 13.36 10.91
CA PRO A 123 9.82 14.14 11.05
C PRO A 123 10.06 14.54 12.51
N PHE A 124 11.31 14.44 12.97
CA PHE A 124 11.68 14.87 14.32
C PHE A 124 11.40 16.36 14.55
N ASP A 125 11.65 17.19 13.52
CA ASP A 125 11.45 18.63 13.55
C ASP A 125 9.97 19.06 13.67
N ASP A 126 9.01 18.15 13.43
CA ASP A 126 7.57 18.41 13.61
C ASP A 126 7.20 18.59 15.09
N PHE A 127 8.01 18.04 16.01
CA PHE A 127 7.73 18.10 17.45
C PHE A 127 8.38 19.32 18.14
N GLU A 128 9.58 19.74 17.73
CA GLU A 128 10.31 20.81 18.44
C GLU A 128 9.83 22.22 18.05
N ASN A 129 9.38 22.43 16.82
CA ASN A 129 8.96 23.76 16.38
C ASN A 129 7.49 24.07 16.62
N GLY A 130 6.71 23.13 17.19
CA GLY A 130 5.33 23.35 17.66
C GLY A 130 4.32 23.84 16.61
N GLY A 131 4.73 23.98 15.37
CA GLY A 131 3.93 24.44 14.25
C GLY A 131 3.78 23.34 13.22
N PRO A 132 2.60 23.15 12.60
CA PRO A 132 2.50 22.40 11.35
C PRO A 132 3.55 22.96 10.41
N ILE A 133 4.41 22.13 9.80
CA ILE A 133 5.31 22.65 8.76
C ILE A 133 4.41 23.27 7.68
N GLU A 134 4.31 24.60 7.71
CA GLU A 134 3.47 25.39 6.82
C GLU A 134 3.85 25.03 5.39
N GLY A 135 2.95 24.36 4.68
CA GLY A 135 3.13 24.01 3.27
C GLY A 135 3.48 22.54 2.96
N CYS A 136 3.69 21.67 3.94
CA CYS A 136 3.85 20.23 3.66
C CYS A 136 2.49 19.56 3.41
N ARG A 137 2.00 19.67 2.19
CA ARG A 137 0.73 19.05 1.81
C ARG A 137 0.92 17.59 1.41
N LEU A 138 0.26 16.68 2.12
CA LEU A 138 0.31 15.27 1.77
C LEU A 138 -0.34 15.00 0.40
N GLN A 139 0.12 13.93 -0.25
CA GLN A 139 -0.44 13.43 -1.49
C GLN A 139 -1.33 12.22 -1.17
N LEU A 140 -2.35 12.00 -1.99
CA LEU A 140 -3.18 10.81 -1.87
C LEU A 140 -2.32 9.54 -1.97
N PRO A 141 -2.67 8.48 -1.21
CA PRO A 141 -2.01 7.18 -1.33
C PRO A 141 -2.02 6.67 -2.77
N VAL A 142 -0.94 5.99 -3.16
CA VAL A 142 -0.82 5.35 -4.47
C VAL A 142 -0.98 3.85 -4.29
N PHE A 143 -2.15 3.33 -4.65
CA PHE A 143 -2.42 1.90 -4.64
C PHE A 143 -2.03 1.24 -5.96
N PHE A 144 -1.49 0.03 -5.90
CA PHE A 144 -1.18 -0.77 -7.08
C PHE A 144 -2.33 -1.72 -7.34
N VAL A 145 -3.13 -1.45 -8.37
CA VAL A 145 -4.35 -2.22 -8.65
C VAL A 145 -4.13 -3.02 -9.92
N ASN A 146 -4.49 -4.29 -9.93
CA ASN A 146 -4.44 -5.09 -11.14
C ASN A 146 -5.68 -4.86 -12.03
N ARG A 147 -5.63 -5.25 -13.31
CA ARG A 147 -6.74 -5.11 -14.27
C ARG A 147 -8.00 -5.87 -13.85
N GLY A 148 -7.86 -6.90 -13.03
CA GLY A 148 -8.98 -7.64 -12.42
C GLY A 148 -9.60 -6.95 -11.20
N GLY A 149 -9.09 -5.78 -10.80
CA GLY A 149 -9.59 -5.01 -9.65
C GLY A 149 -9.00 -5.42 -8.30
N GLY A 150 -8.15 -6.45 -8.24
CA GLY A 150 -7.42 -6.83 -7.05
C GLY A 150 -6.33 -5.80 -6.70
N VAL A 151 -6.08 -5.61 -5.40
CA VAL A 151 -5.11 -4.63 -4.89
C VAL A 151 -3.82 -5.32 -4.48
N GLY A 152 -2.70 -4.77 -4.92
CA GLY A 152 -1.33 -5.17 -4.65
C GLY A 152 -0.77 -6.25 -5.56
N PHE A 153 0.56 -6.33 -5.57
CA PHE A 153 1.35 -7.27 -6.35
C PHE A 153 2.34 -8.02 -5.46
N SER A 154 2.58 -9.30 -5.73
CA SER A 154 3.61 -10.05 -5.00
C SER A 154 4.99 -9.43 -5.26
N LEU A 155 5.83 -9.39 -4.23
CA LEU A 155 7.18 -8.86 -4.37
C LEU A 155 7.99 -9.62 -5.45
N PRO A 156 7.94 -10.96 -5.55
CA PRO A 156 8.58 -11.69 -6.64
C PRO A 156 8.10 -11.26 -8.03
N ASP A 157 6.81 -11.00 -8.22
CA ASP A 157 6.26 -10.55 -9.51
C ASP A 157 6.78 -9.17 -9.89
N ILE A 158 6.83 -8.24 -8.93
CA ILE A 158 7.37 -6.89 -9.16
C ILE A 158 8.85 -6.97 -9.58
N LEU A 159 9.65 -7.81 -8.90
CA LEU A 159 11.08 -7.97 -9.18
C LEU A 159 11.33 -8.61 -10.56
N GLN A 160 10.48 -9.55 -10.97
CA GLN A 160 10.53 -10.21 -12.28
C GLN A 160 9.86 -9.40 -13.39
N ARG A 161 9.33 -8.19 -13.11
CA ARG A 161 8.60 -7.35 -14.07
C ARG A 161 7.37 -8.04 -14.66
N ARG A 162 6.68 -8.84 -13.85
CA ARG A 162 5.39 -9.44 -14.17
C ARG A 162 4.25 -8.49 -13.79
N ASP A 163 4.40 -7.21 -14.14
CA ASP A 163 3.49 -6.11 -13.83
C ASP A 163 2.62 -5.68 -15.02
N LEU A 164 2.48 -6.52 -16.04
CA LEU A 164 1.64 -6.27 -17.22
C LEU A 164 0.16 -6.04 -16.87
N ASP A 165 -0.28 -6.65 -15.77
CA ASP A 165 -1.63 -6.52 -15.24
C ASP A 165 -1.85 -5.28 -14.38
N LEU A 166 -0.84 -4.42 -14.20
CA LEU A 166 -1.03 -3.16 -13.48
C LEU A 166 -2.01 -2.25 -14.23
N TYR A 167 -3.13 -1.96 -13.58
CA TYR A 167 -4.09 -0.97 -14.05
C TYR A 167 -3.42 0.40 -14.11
N ASP A 168 -3.66 1.13 -15.19
CA ASP A 168 -3.06 2.45 -15.41
C ASP A 168 -1.51 2.45 -15.32
N ALA A 169 -0.83 1.39 -15.75
CA ALA A 169 0.63 1.25 -15.66
C ALA A 169 1.41 2.48 -16.20
N ASN A 170 0.90 3.14 -17.24
CA ASN A 170 1.49 4.32 -17.88
C ASN A 170 1.07 5.65 -17.25
N LYS A 171 0.14 5.65 -16.29
CA LYS A 171 -0.29 6.85 -15.57
C LYS A 171 0.89 7.45 -14.84
N MET A 172 1.03 8.76 -14.99
CA MET A 172 2.13 9.50 -14.39
C MET A 172 1.84 9.75 -12.91
N VAL A 173 2.73 9.27 -12.03
CA VAL A 173 2.68 9.54 -10.59
C VAL A 173 3.42 10.85 -10.31
N PRO A 174 2.73 11.86 -9.75
CA PRO A 174 3.35 13.12 -9.36
C PRO A 174 4.17 12.89 -8.09
N LEU A 175 5.48 13.12 -8.15
CA LEU A 175 6.35 13.01 -6.98
C LEU A 175 6.93 14.39 -6.68
N VAL A 176 6.65 14.90 -5.47
CA VAL A 176 7.21 16.17 -5.01
C VAL A 176 8.71 15.99 -4.76
N ASP A 177 9.54 16.60 -5.62
CA ASP A 177 11.01 16.57 -5.56
C ASP A 177 11.60 15.15 -5.46
N ARG A 178 11.67 14.48 -6.61
CA ARG A 178 12.15 13.10 -6.77
C ARG A 178 13.52 12.84 -6.20
N VAL A 179 14.41 13.84 -6.31
CA VAL A 179 15.81 13.72 -5.90
C VAL A 179 15.88 13.35 -4.42
N LYS A 180 14.92 13.85 -3.62
CA LYS A 180 14.89 13.69 -2.17
C LYS A 180 13.96 12.59 -1.70
N ALA A 181 13.19 11.96 -2.59
CA ALA A 181 12.18 10.98 -2.19
C ALA A 181 12.83 9.74 -1.51
N ARG A 182 12.36 9.46 -0.30
CA ARG A 182 12.80 8.37 0.57
C ARG A 182 11.64 7.43 0.88
N LEU A 183 11.94 6.15 0.94
CA LEU A 183 11.05 5.12 1.45
C LEU A 183 11.49 4.76 2.86
N HIS A 184 10.55 4.72 3.79
CA HIS A 184 10.75 4.22 5.15
C HIS A 184 9.99 2.90 5.33
N VAL A 185 10.59 1.98 6.07
CA VAL A 185 9.98 0.72 6.48
C VAL A 185 10.21 0.58 7.97
N ASP A 186 9.13 0.49 8.75
CA ASP A 186 9.19 0.24 10.18
C ASP A 186 8.66 -1.16 10.48
N TRP A 187 9.54 -2.15 10.36
CA TRP A 187 9.18 -3.55 10.52
C TRP A 187 9.26 -3.94 12.00
N PRO A 188 8.26 -4.66 12.56
CA PRO A 188 8.25 -5.02 13.98
C PRO A 188 9.52 -5.76 14.40
N ASP A 189 10.11 -5.34 15.53
CA ASP A 189 11.35 -5.89 16.11
C ASP A 189 12.65 -5.58 15.33
N TYR A 190 12.55 -4.84 14.23
CA TYR A 190 13.72 -4.36 13.49
C TYR A 190 13.91 -2.86 13.72
N ARG A 191 15.13 -2.38 13.53
CA ARG A 191 15.39 -0.95 13.54
C ARG A 191 14.68 -0.28 12.35
N PRO A 192 14.08 0.91 12.53
CA PRO A 192 13.49 1.66 11.43
C PRO A 192 14.48 1.80 10.27
N TRP A 193 14.05 1.41 9.08
CA TRP A 193 14.88 1.38 7.88
C TRP A 193 14.45 2.45 6.89
N LYS A 194 15.41 3.02 6.16
CA LYS A 194 15.12 4.01 5.11
C LYS A 194 16.08 3.91 3.94
N CYS A 195 15.58 4.20 2.74
CA CYS A 195 16.41 4.36 1.55
C CYS A 195 15.90 5.47 0.63
N ARG A 196 16.76 5.93 -0.30
CA ARG A 196 16.31 6.74 -1.44
C ARG A 196 15.59 5.85 -2.45
N ILE A 197 14.47 6.33 -3.00
CA ILE A 197 13.70 5.62 -4.02
C ILE A 197 14.37 5.76 -5.40
N PHE A 198 14.90 6.96 -5.69
CA PHE A 198 15.51 7.30 -6.97
C PHE A 198 17.03 7.40 -6.85
N ARG A 199 17.71 7.06 -7.95
CA ARG A 199 19.14 7.33 -8.11
C ARG A 199 19.32 8.71 -8.77
N GLN A 200 20.48 9.33 -8.53
CA GLN A 200 20.80 10.72 -8.89
C GLN A 200 20.87 10.98 -10.42
N ASP A 201 21.02 9.93 -11.20
CA ASP A 201 21.08 9.89 -12.65
C ASP A 201 19.69 9.87 -13.32
N GLU A 202 18.63 9.47 -12.62
CA GLU A 202 17.26 9.43 -13.14
C GLU A 202 16.54 10.80 -13.09
N THR A 203 17.23 11.85 -12.64
CA THR A 203 16.60 13.07 -12.11
C THR A 203 16.51 14.26 -13.06
N TYR A 204 17.18 14.25 -14.21
CA TYR A 204 17.43 15.50 -14.95
C TYR A 204 16.34 15.94 -15.96
N ALA A 205 15.28 15.16 -16.21
CA ALA A 205 14.34 15.50 -17.30
C ALA A 205 12.83 15.46 -16.97
N ARG A 206 12.35 14.80 -15.90
CA ARG A 206 10.90 14.65 -15.67
C ARG A 206 10.54 14.57 -14.18
N ASN A 207 9.66 15.45 -13.69
CA ASN A 207 9.05 15.41 -12.35
C ASN A 207 7.96 14.32 -12.20
N SER A 208 7.75 13.49 -13.22
CA SER A 208 6.74 12.42 -13.23
C SER A 208 7.29 11.10 -13.82
N ILE A 209 6.81 9.97 -13.29
CA ILE A 209 7.22 8.59 -13.66
C ILE A 209 5.94 7.80 -13.88
N SER A 210 5.99 6.78 -14.72
CA SER A 210 4.88 5.87 -14.84
C SER A 210 4.65 5.10 -13.52
N LEU A 211 3.40 4.74 -13.26
CA LEU A 211 2.99 3.96 -12.10
C LEU A 211 3.74 2.62 -12.03
N SER A 212 3.92 1.94 -13.16
CA SER A 212 4.73 0.71 -13.24
C SER A 212 6.19 0.95 -12.84
N HIS A 213 6.79 2.07 -13.28
CA HIS A 213 8.16 2.36 -12.86
C HIS A 213 8.24 2.64 -11.36
N PHE A 214 7.27 3.39 -10.82
CA PHE A 214 7.20 3.66 -9.39
C PHE A 214 7.07 2.39 -8.56
N MET A 215 6.13 1.50 -8.93
CA MET A 215 5.93 0.21 -8.25
C MET A 215 7.21 -0.62 -8.23
N ARG A 216 7.96 -0.67 -9.35
CA ARG A 216 9.22 -1.40 -9.43
C ARG A 216 10.31 -0.81 -8.54
N LEU A 217 10.40 0.52 -8.42
CA LEU A 217 11.34 1.17 -7.50
C LEU A 217 11.00 0.87 -6.04
N VAL A 218 9.71 0.88 -5.68
CA VAL A 218 9.24 0.48 -4.35
C VAL A 218 9.58 -0.98 -4.09
N GLY A 219 9.25 -1.90 -5.01
CA GLY A 219 9.56 -3.32 -4.87
C GLY A 219 11.05 -3.59 -4.70
N LYS A 220 11.92 -2.97 -5.51
CA LYS A 220 13.38 -3.07 -5.35
C LYS A 220 13.84 -2.56 -3.99
N SER A 221 13.24 -1.48 -3.49
CA SER A 221 13.57 -0.90 -2.19
C SER A 221 13.19 -1.86 -1.05
N VAL A 222 12.00 -2.47 -1.09
CA VAL A 222 11.58 -3.47 -0.10
C VAL A 222 12.46 -4.74 -0.20
N ALA A 223 12.79 -5.21 -1.40
CA ALA A 223 13.70 -6.34 -1.57
C ALA A 223 15.10 -6.05 -0.99
N LYS A 224 15.59 -4.81 -1.13
CA LYS A 224 16.84 -4.35 -0.51
C LYS A 224 16.75 -4.38 1.01
N PHE A 225 15.66 -3.89 1.61
CA PHE A 225 15.39 -3.99 3.05
C PHE A 225 15.48 -5.45 3.54
N PHE A 226 14.80 -6.38 2.87
CA PHE A 226 14.86 -7.81 3.22
C PHE A 226 16.28 -8.36 3.18
N LYS A 227 17.08 -7.99 2.18
CA LYS A 227 18.47 -8.42 2.05
C LYS A 227 19.35 -7.89 3.18
N GLU A 228 19.13 -6.65 3.61
CA GLU A 228 19.91 -6.01 4.69
C GLU A 228 19.50 -6.50 6.08
N CYS A 229 18.24 -6.89 6.28
CA CYS A 229 17.71 -7.36 7.57
C CYS A 229 17.81 -8.88 7.78
N ALA A 230 17.86 -9.70 6.72
CA ALA A 230 17.95 -11.15 6.84
C ALA A 230 19.18 -11.69 7.63
N PRO A 231 20.36 -11.03 7.62
CA PRO A 231 21.51 -11.46 8.43
C PRO A 231 21.32 -11.24 9.94
N ASP A 232 20.34 -10.44 10.36
CA ASP A 232 20.11 -10.08 11.75
C ASP A 232 19.40 -11.23 12.51
N ARG A 233 20.16 -12.29 12.80
CA ARG A 233 19.65 -13.53 13.40
C ARG A 233 19.37 -13.44 14.89
N PHE A 234 19.81 -12.37 15.55
CA PHE A 234 19.83 -12.27 17.02
C PHE A 234 18.77 -11.33 17.58
N THR A 235 18.09 -10.54 16.73
CA THR A 235 17.16 -9.50 17.19
C THR A 235 15.69 -9.90 17.14
N SER A 236 15.29 -10.90 16.35
CA SER A 236 13.88 -11.33 16.25
C SER A 236 13.66 -12.80 16.61
N ILE A 237 13.29 -13.04 17.86
CA ILE A 237 12.71 -14.33 18.32
C ILE A 237 11.20 -14.40 17.99
N THR A 238 10.67 -13.34 17.36
CA THR A 238 9.25 -13.14 17.14
C THR A 238 8.75 -13.73 15.83
N GLN A 239 7.43 -13.79 15.71
CA GLN A 239 6.70 -14.10 14.49
C GLN A 239 6.99 -13.16 13.30
N TRP A 240 7.67 -12.04 13.52
CA TRP A 240 8.04 -11.06 12.50
C TRP A 240 9.45 -11.25 11.93
N ARG A 241 10.16 -12.32 12.31
CA ARG A 241 11.51 -12.58 11.84
C ARG A 241 11.60 -12.63 10.31
N ILE A 242 12.55 -11.90 9.74
CA ILE A 242 12.90 -11.91 8.31
C ILE A 242 14.00 -12.95 8.04
N GLY A 243 13.83 -13.75 6.98
CA GLY A 243 14.86 -14.68 6.49
C GLY A 243 14.53 -16.15 6.70
N THR A 244 15.56 -17.00 6.80
CA THR A 244 15.40 -18.46 6.88
C THR A 244 14.55 -18.87 8.09
N GLY A 245 13.48 -19.62 7.85
CA GLY A 245 12.53 -20.04 8.88
C GLY A 245 11.59 -18.92 9.35
N GLY A 246 11.54 -17.79 8.66
CA GLY A 246 10.62 -16.69 8.95
C GLY A 246 9.97 -16.15 7.67
N ILE A 247 9.70 -14.86 7.66
CA ILE A 247 9.10 -14.14 6.54
C ILE A 247 10.18 -13.90 5.48
N THR A 248 9.96 -14.41 4.27
CA THR A 248 10.82 -14.19 3.10
C THR A 248 10.13 -13.27 2.11
N GLN A 249 10.84 -12.88 1.04
CA GLN A 249 10.27 -12.04 -0.02
C GLN A 249 9.07 -12.70 -0.71
N ASP A 250 9.02 -14.04 -0.76
CA ASP A 250 7.91 -14.80 -1.37
C ASP A 250 6.60 -14.68 -0.58
N HIS A 251 6.68 -14.27 0.68
CA HIS A 251 5.53 -14.05 1.53
C HIS A 251 4.99 -12.62 1.44
N VAL A 252 5.59 -11.74 0.63
CA VAL A 252 5.32 -10.30 0.65
C VAL A 252 4.51 -9.87 -0.56
N LYS A 253 3.49 -9.06 -0.32
CA LYS A 253 2.71 -8.33 -1.31
C LYS A 253 2.78 -6.84 -1.03
N ILE A 254 3.05 -6.04 -2.05
CA ILE A 254 3.07 -4.58 -1.96
C ILE A 254 1.73 -4.06 -2.45
N ILE A 255 0.96 -3.48 -1.55
CA ILE A 255 -0.41 -2.98 -1.79
C ILE A 255 -0.39 -1.59 -2.42
N GLY A 256 0.52 -0.75 -1.95
CA GLY A 256 0.65 0.64 -2.37
C GLY A 256 1.72 1.36 -1.56
N VAL A 257 1.71 2.69 -1.64
CA VAL A 257 2.59 3.58 -0.86
C VAL A 257 1.82 4.80 -0.39
N ILE A 258 2.14 5.23 0.83
CA ILE A 258 1.55 6.36 1.53
C ILE A 258 2.58 7.48 1.59
N HIS A 259 2.22 8.69 1.17
CA HIS A 259 3.04 9.88 1.41
C HIS A 259 2.83 10.33 2.85
N VAL A 260 3.86 10.26 3.70
CA VAL A 260 3.74 10.52 5.14
C VAL A 260 4.28 11.89 5.55
N SER A 261 5.19 12.46 4.74
CA SER A 261 5.59 13.86 4.82
C SER A 261 6.30 14.25 3.53
N THR A 262 6.70 15.52 3.39
CA THR A 262 7.53 16.00 2.28
C THR A 262 8.73 15.10 1.99
N HIS A 263 8.70 14.49 0.82
CA HIS A 263 9.68 13.53 0.29
C HIS A 263 9.71 12.16 1.00
N ASN A 264 8.87 11.88 1.98
CA ASN A 264 8.89 10.65 2.74
C ASN A 264 7.66 9.79 2.43
N TRP A 265 7.92 8.54 2.08
CA TRP A 265 6.92 7.56 1.70
C TRP A 265 7.05 6.31 2.55
N MET A 266 5.94 5.62 2.80
CA MET A 266 5.92 4.31 3.46
C MET A 266 5.12 3.32 2.61
N PRO A 267 5.64 2.09 2.39
CA PRO A 267 4.90 1.07 1.66
C PRO A 267 3.81 0.47 2.54
N ILE A 268 2.67 0.13 1.93
CA ILE A 268 1.66 -0.74 2.52
C ILE A 268 2.05 -2.17 2.15
N ILE A 269 2.41 -2.96 3.16
CA ILE A 269 2.87 -4.34 2.98
C ILE A 269 1.82 -5.28 3.54
N GLN A 270 1.50 -6.32 2.79
CA GLN A 270 0.65 -7.43 3.22
C GLN A 270 1.43 -8.74 3.09
N LEU A 271 1.31 -9.59 4.10
CA LEU A 271 1.83 -10.95 4.09
C LEU A 271 0.80 -11.88 3.45
N THR A 272 1.27 -12.90 2.72
CA THR A 272 0.42 -13.91 2.10
C THR A 272 -0.19 -14.90 3.10
N HIS A 273 0.23 -14.84 4.37
CA HIS A 273 -0.25 -15.67 5.46
C HIS A 273 -0.63 -14.83 6.68
N TYR A 274 -1.25 -15.47 7.66
CA TYR A 274 -1.60 -14.84 8.93
C TYR A 274 -0.45 -14.93 9.91
N VAL A 275 -0.19 -13.81 10.58
CA VAL A 275 0.74 -13.68 11.70
C VAL A 275 -0.11 -13.23 12.89
N PHE A 276 -0.20 -14.09 13.89
CA PHE A 276 -0.95 -13.87 15.13
C PHE A 276 0.02 -13.56 16.26
#